data_AF-A0A7S2MFQ0-F1
#
_entry.id   AF-A0A7S2MFQ0-F1
#
_cell.length_a   1.000
_cell.length_b   1.000
_cell.length_c   1.000
_cell.angle_alpha   90.00
_cell.angle_beta   90.00
_cell.angle_gamma   90.00
#
_symmetry.space_group_name_H-M   'P 1'
#
loop_
_entity.id
_entity.type
_entity.pdbx_description
1 polymer ?
#
loop_
_entity_poly.entity_id
_entity_poly.type
_entity_poly.pdbx_seq_one_letter_code
_entity_poly.pdbx_strand_id
1 'polypeptide(L)'
;ELVLDAVAATGWALQYASPALRADEEVVERAVAQAGGALKFALADLRDEPHVARAAVASDGLALRHAGMGLRANRNIGALAVGQACRALEYASPGVQADLGIVAPAVEQDGWALLHASHELQGEAMLLREAHRQNASIPFYLEAVHRAGPAEEILL
;
A
#
# COMPACT_ATOMS: atom_id res chain seq x y z
N GLU A 1 17.82 -21.33 -15.69
CA GLU A 1 17.10 -22.41 -14.98
C GLU A 1 17.12 -22.24 -13.47
N LEU A 2 18.24 -22.40 -12.75
CA LEU A 2 18.26 -22.41 -11.27
C LEU A 2 17.57 -21.20 -10.59
N VAL A 3 17.69 -19.98 -11.15
CA VAL A 3 17.06 -18.78 -10.56
C VAL A 3 15.55 -18.74 -10.79
N LEU A 4 15.06 -19.18 -11.96
CA LEU A 4 13.62 -19.28 -12.22
C LEU A 4 12.99 -20.34 -11.31
N ASP A 5 13.67 -21.45 -11.08
CA ASP A 5 13.22 -22.50 -10.17
C ASP A 5 13.25 -22.04 -8.70
N ALA A 6 14.27 -21.28 -8.29
CA ALA A 6 14.37 -20.71 -6.94
C ALA A 6 13.33 -19.62 -6.67
N VAL A 7 13.09 -18.74 -7.65
CA VAL A 7 12.03 -17.72 -7.60
C VAL A 7 10.65 -18.38 -7.64
N ALA A 8 10.51 -19.48 -8.39
CA ALA A 8 9.30 -20.30 -8.39
C ALA A 8 9.07 -21.05 -7.06
N ALA A 9 10.11 -21.33 -6.27
CA ALA A 9 9.97 -21.95 -4.96
C ALA A 9 9.68 -20.93 -3.86
N THR A 10 10.32 -19.74 -3.92
CA THR A 10 10.11 -18.64 -2.98
C THR A 10 10.30 -17.31 -3.69
N GLY A 11 9.25 -16.49 -3.83
CA GLY A 11 9.35 -15.16 -4.45
C GLY A 11 10.42 -14.25 -3.82
N TRP A 12 10.78 -14.49 -2.56
CA TRP A 12 11.86 -13.80 -1.85
C TRP A 12 13.28 -14.08 -2.39
N ALA A 13 13.48 -15.14 -3.18
CA ALA A 13 14.77 -15.45 -3.80
C ALA A 13 15.27 -14.33 -4.74
N LEU A 14 14.37 -13.45 -5.20
CA LEU A 14 14.70 -12.29 -6.04
C LEU A 14 15.78 -11.39 -5.40
N GLN A 15 15.86 -11.34 -4.07
CA GLN A 15 16.88 -10.54 -3.36
C GLN A 15 18.32 -10.97 -3.64
N TYR A 16 18.52 -12.24 -4.02
CA TYR A 16 19.84 -12.82 -4.33
C TYR A 16 20.10 -12.91 -5.84
N ALA A 17 19.09 -12.62 -6.66
CA ALA A 17 19.23 -12.64 -8.11
C ALA A 17 20.24 -11.57 -8.58
N SER A 18 20.85 -11.80 -9.75
CA SER A 18 21.73 -10.80 -10.37
C SER A 18 20.93 -9.55 -10.79
N PRO A 19 21.56 -8.39 -11.00
CA PRO A 19 20.87 -7.20 -11.48
C PRO A 19 20.10 -7.43 -12.79
N ALA A 20 20.65 -8.24 -13.70
CA ALA A 20 19.99 -8.61 -14.95
C ALA A 20 18.66 -9.37 -14.72
N LEU A 21 18.62 -10.25 -13.72
CA LEU A 21 17.41 -11.00 -13.37
C LEU A 21 16.40 -10.19 -12.55
N ARG A 22 16.85 -9.15 -11.84
CA ARG A 22 15.95 -8.17 -11.18
C ARG A 22 15.39 -7.13 -12.16
N ALA A 23 15.94 -7.09 -13.37
CA ALA A 23 15.46 -6.31 -14.51
C ALA A 23 14.57 -7.14 -15.45
N ASP A 24 14.50 -8.45 -15.23
CA ASP A 24 13.75 -9.37 -16.08
C ASP A 24 12.30 -9.38 -15.61
N GLU A 25 11.41 -8.91 -16.49
CA GLU A 25 9.97 -8.77 -16.22
C GLU A 25 9.35 -10.10 -15.80
N GLU A 26 9.62 -11.20 -16.51
CA GLU A 26 9.04 -12.52 -16.21
C GLU A 26 9.51 -13.03 -14.84
N VAL A 27 10.80 -12.87 -14.55
CA VAL A 27 11.36 -13.27 -13.25
C VAL A 27 10.72 -12.46 -12.11
N VAL A 28 10.60 -11.15 -12.28
CA VAL A 28 10.03 -10.26 -11.27
C VAL A 28 8.54 -10.50 -11.09
N GLU A 29 7.76 -10.63 -12.16
CA GLU A 29 6.32 -10.93 -12.10
C GLU A 29 6.06 -12.24 -11.35
N ARG A 30 6.82 -13.29 -11.65
CA ARG A 30 6.71 -14.58 -10.95
C ARG A 30 7.06 -14.45 -9.47
N ALA A 31 8.07 -13.65 -9.13
CA ALA A 31 8.46 -13.39 -7.75
C ALA A 31 7.35 -12.67 -6.97
N VAL A 32 6.81 -11.58 -7.53
CA VAL A 32 5.81 -10.75 -6.86
C VAL A 32 4.44 -11.42 -6.79
N ALA A 33 4.11 -12.29 -7.74
CA ALA A 33 2.89 -13.09 -7.67
C ALA A 33 2.89 -14.01 -6.45
N GLN A 34 4.05 -14.56 -6.06
CA GLN A 34 4.17 -15.39 -4.86
C GLN A 34 4.34 -14.59 -3.58
N ALA A 35 5.09 -13.49 -3.64
CA ALA A 35 5.35 -12.63 -2.50
C ALA A 35 5.37 -11.18 -2.97
N GLY A 36 4.23 -10.48 -2.85
CA GLY A 36 4.12 -9.08 -3.32
C GLY A 36 5.24 -8.16 -2.79
N GLY A 37 5.69 -8.38 -1.55
CA GLY A 37 6.82 -7.67 -0.96
C GLY A 37 8.18 -7.85 -1.67
N ALA A 38 8.32 -8.83 -2.56
CA ALA A 38 9.50 -9.01 -3.40
C ALA A 38 9.71 -7.85 -4.39
N LEU A 39 8.67 -7.04 -4.65
CA LEU A 39 8.74 -5.85 -5.51
C LEU A 39 9.87 -4.89 -5.10
N LYS A 40 10.22 -4.85 -3.81
CA LYS A 40 11.32 -4.02 -3.29
C LYS A 40 12.70 -4.36 -3.87
N PHE A 41 12.86 -5.55 -4.44
CA PHE A 41 14.11 -6.03 -5.03
C PHE A 41 14.16 -5.88 -6.55
N ALA A 42 13.02 -5.61 -7.19
CA ALA A 42 13.00 -5.28 -8.61
C ALA A 42 13.75 -3.98 -8.89
N LEU A 43 14.28 -3.82 -10.11
CA LEU A 43 14.83 -2.54 -10.53
C LEU A 43 13.76 -1.45 -10.55
N ALA A 44 14.19 -0.19 -10.42
CA ALA A 44 13.31 0.96 -10.35
C ALA A 44 12.31 1.00 -11.52
N ASP A 45 12.77 0.74 -12.73
CA ASP A 45 11.94 0.73 -13.94
C ASP A 45 10.76 -0.25 -13.80
N LEU A 46 11.01 -1.48 -13.34
CA LEU A 46 9.95 -2.48 -13.12
C LEU A 46 9.06 -2.19 -11.90
N ARG A 47 9.52 -1.37 -10.96
CA ARG A 47 8.69 -0.91 -9.83
C ARG A 47 7.69 0.17 -10.24
N ASP A 48 7.95 0.84 -11.36
CA ASP A 48 7.06 1.80 -12.00
C ASP A 48 6.18 1.18 -13.10
N GLU A 49 6.36 -0.12 -13.39
CA GLU A 49 5.51 -0.85 -14.33
C GLU A 49 4.14 -1.23 -13.72
N PRO A 50 3.02 -0.77 -14.32
CA PRO A 50 1.69 -0.99 -13.76
C PRO A 50 1.31 -2.47 -13.61
N HIS A 51 1.75 -3.33 -14.55
CA HIS A 51 1.41 -4.75 -14.55
C HIS A 51 2.12 -5.49 -13.40
N VAL A 52 3.41 -5.20 -13.17
CA VAL A 52 4.19 -5.74 -12.04
C VAL A 52 3.59 -5.29 -10.71
N ALA A 53 3.29 -4.00 -10.56
CA ALA A 53 2.71 -3.49 -9.34
C ALA A 53 1.33 -4.09 -9.06
N ARG A 54 0.51 -4.28 -10.10
CA ARG A 54 -0.79 -4.95 -9.97
C ARG A 54 -0.63 -6.40 -9.47
N ALA A 55 0.31 -7.16 -10.03
CA ALA A 55 0.59 -8.51 -9.57
C ALA A 55 1.07 -8.52 -8.11
N ALA A 56 1.94 -7.57 -7.74
CA ALA A 56 2.45 -7.43 -6.38
C ALA A 56 1.34 -7.11 -5.37
N VAL A 57 0.49 -6.11 -5.64
CA VAL A 57 -0.58 -5.72 -4.71
C VAL A 57 -1.71 -6.73 -4.63
N ALA A 58 -1.93 -7.52 -5.69
CA ALA A 58 -2.87 -8.65 -5.66
C ALA A 58 -2.38 -9.78 -4.75
N SER A 59 -1.06 -9.97 -4.65
CA SER A 59 -0.43 -10.94 -3.74
C SER A 59 -0.36 -10.41 -2.30
N ASP A 60 0.06 -9.16 -2.11
CA ASP A 60 0.16 -8.47 -0.82
C ASP A 60 -0.15 -6.98 -1.01
N GLY A 61 -1.27 -6.50 -0.48
CA GLY A 61 -1.68 -5.10 -0.62
C GLY A 61 -0.65 -4.10 -0.09
N LEU A 62 0.17 -4.49 0.89
CA LEU A 62 1.25 -3.64 1.44
C LEU A 62 2.43 -3.49 0.48
N ALA A 63 2.49 -4.28 -0.60
CA ALA A 63 3.48 -4.13 -1.66
C ALA A 63 3.42 -2.76 -2.34
N LEU A 64 2.30 -2.04 -2.24
CA LEU A 64 2.15 -0.67 -2.76
C LEU A 64 3.27 0.27 -2.26
N ARG A 65 3.79 0.08 -1.04
CA ARG A 65 4.90 0.86 -0.49
C ARG A 65 6.20 0.75 -1.29
N HIS A 66 6.34 -0.32 -2.05
CA HIS A 66 7.50 -0.60 -2.90
C HIS A 66 7.26 -0.20 -4.35
N ALA A 67 6.02 0.07 -4.77
CA ALA A 67 5.76 0.62 -6.09
C ALA A 67 6.35 2.04 -6.21
N GLY A 68 6.69 2.45 -7.43
CA GLY A 68 7.17 3.81 -7.65
C GLY A 68 6.06 4.85 -7.49
N MET A 69 6.46 6.12 -7.40
CA MET A 69 5.58 7.20 -6.95
C MET A 69 4.36 7.39 -7.86
N GLY A 70 4.53 7.21 -9.18
CA GLY A 70 3.43 7.32 -10.15
C GLY A 70 2.35 6.26 -9.91
N LEU A 71 2.74 5.04 -9.54
CA LEU A 71 1.81 3.95 -9.27
C LEU A 71 1.14 4.06 -7.91
N ARG A 72 1.82 4.63 -6.91
CA ARG A 72 1.21 4.99 -5.62
C ARG A 72 0.12 6.05 -5.76
N ALA A 73 0.19 6.88 -6.80
CA ALA A 73 -0.86 7.82 -7.17
C ALA A 73 -1.90 7.25 -8.13
N ASN A 74 -1.72 6.02 -8.61
CA ASN A 74 -2.68 5.39 -9.50
C ASN A 74 -3.89 4.91 -8.71
N ARG A 75 -5.04 5.52 -8.99
CA ARG A 75 -6.33 5.19 -8.37
C ARG A 75 -6.66 3.69 -8.40
N ASN A 76 -6.45 3.03 -9.55
CA ASN A 76 -6.84 1.63 -9.71
C ASN A 76 -5.93 0.70 -8.91
N ILE A 77 -4.61 0.96 -8.91
CA ILE A 77 -3.65 0.19 -8.12
C ILE A 77 -3.89 0.44 -6.62
N GLY A 78 -4.12 1.69 -6.23
CA GLY A 78 -4.49 2.05 -4.85
C GLY A 78 -5.75 1.34 -4.38
N ALA A 79 -6.81 1.34 -5.18
CA ALA A 79 -8.05 0.63 -4.87
C ALA A 79 -7.85 -0.88 -4.72
N LEU A 80 -7.07 -1.51 -5.61
CA LEU A 80 -6.72 -2.93 -5.50
C LEU A 80 -5.91 -3.22 -4.22
N ALA A 81 -4.91 -2.40 -3.94
CA ALA A 81 -4.06 -2.56 -2.76
C ALA A 81 -4.85 -2.42 -1.45
N VAL A 82 -5.72 -1.41 -1.36
CA VAL A 82 -6.59 -1.16 -0.22
C VAL A 82 -7.65 -2.25 -0.07
N GLY A 83 -8.21 -2.73 -1.19
CA GLY A 83 -9.13 -3.86 -1.20
C GLY A 83 -8.50 -5.15 -0.66
N GLN A 84 -7.20 -5.34 -0.90
CA GLN A 84 -6.44 -6.48 -0.38
C GLN A 84 -5.94 -6.29 1.05
N ALA A 85 -5.54 -5.07 1.41
CA ALA A 85 -5.13 -4.70 2.76
C ALA A 85 -5.44 -3.23 3.00
N CYS A 86 -6.42 -2.92 3.84
CA CYS A 86 -6.85 -1.54 4.13
C CYS A 86 -5.69 -0.61 4.57
N ARG A 87 -4.70 -1.13 5.30
CA ARG A 87 -3.48 -0.38 5.68
C ARG A 87 -2.60 0.04 4.51
N ALA A 88 -2.79 -0.51 3.31
CA ALA A 88 -2.08 -0.06 2.12
C ALA A 88 -2.35 1.43 1.81
N LEU A 89 -3.46 1.98 2.32
CA LEU A 89 -3.81 3.40 2.21
C LEU A 89 -2.71 4.32 2.75
N GLU A 90 -1.98 3.90 3.80
CA GLU A 90 -0.80 4.62 4.34
C GLU A 90 0.23 4.94 3.26
N TYR A 91 0.38 4.03 2.30
CA TYR A 91 1.37 4.14 1.24
C TYR A 91 0.80 4.75 -0.04
N ALA A 92 -0.50 5.05 -0.12
CA ALA A 92 -1.03 5.70 -1.30
C ALA A 92 -0.57 7.17 -1.38
N SER A 93 -0.72 7.81 -2.54
CA SER A 93 -0.50 9.26 -2.64
C SER A 93 -1.62 10.03 -1.92
N PRO A 94 -1.41 11.31 -1.58
CA PRO A 94 -2.47 12.15 -1.00
C PRO A 94 -3.75 12.18 -1.84
N GLY A 95 -3.64 12.10 -3.17
CA GLY A 95 -4.80 12.05 -4.06
C GLY A 95 -5.63 10.78 -3.90
N VAL A 96 -4.99 9.63 -3.65
CA VAL A 96 -5.68 8.37 -3.36
C VAL A 96 -6.22 8.36 -1.93
N GLN A 97 -5.50 8.95 -0.97
CA GLN A 97 -5.94 9.13 0.42
C GLN A 97 -7.13 10.08 0.56
N ALA A 98 -7.36 10.95 -0.44
CA ALA A 98 -8.52 11.82 -0.53
C ALA A 98 -9.66 11.23 -1.39
N ASP A 99 -9.47 10.04 -2.00
CA ASP A 99 -10.52 9.41 -2.81
C ASP A 99 -11.49 8.66 -1.89
N LEU A 100 -12.66 9.26 -1.69
CA LEU A 100 -13.70 8.68 -0.85
C LEU A 100 -14.12 7.27 -1.29
N GLY A 101 -14.10 6.99 -2.60
CA GLY A 101 -14.44 5.68 -3.14
C GLY A 101 -13.41 4.60 -2.83
N ILE A 102 -12.21 4.97 -2.38
CA ILE A 102 -11.16 4.06 -1.91
C ILE A 102 -11.13 4.02 -0.37
N VAL A 103 -11.25 5.19 0.28
CA VAL A 103 -11.20 5.30 1.74
C VAL A 103 -12.41 4.68 2.41
N ALA A 104 -13.64 4.89 1.89
CA ALA A 104 -14.83 4.34 2.54
C ALA A 104 -14.81 2.79 2.62
N PRO A 105 -14.50 2.04 1.54
CA PRO A 105 -14.31 0.60 1.65
C PRO A 105 -13.16 0.19 2.58
N ALA A 106 -12.10 1.01 2.70
CA ALA A 106 -11.01 0.74 3.64
C ALA A 106 -11.47 0.81 5.09
N VAL A 107 -12.26 1.85 5.42
CA VAL A 107 -12.81 2.10 6.76
C VAL A 107 -13.87 1.06 7.14
N GLU A 108 -14.66 0.60 6.16
CA GLU A 108 -15.60 -0.51 6.34
C GLU A 108 -14.90 -1.82 6.73
N GLN A 109 -13.68 -2.05 6.23
CA GLN A 109 -12.89 -3.23 6.60
C GLN A 109 -12.18 -3.07 7.96
N ASP A 110 -11.56 -1.91 8.19
CA ASP A 110 -10.91 -1.56 9.44
C ASP A 110 -11.01 -0.06 9.67
N GLY A 111 -11.68 0.34 10.75
CA GLY A 111 -11.85 1.75 11.08
C GLY A 111 -10.53 2.51 11.18
N TRP A 112 -9.41 1.84 11.52
CA TRP A 112 -8.09 2.49 11.62
C TRP A 112 -7.58 3.02 10.29
N ALA A 113 -8.11 2.54 9.16
CA ALA A 113 -7.78 3.07 7.84
C ALA A 113 -8.07 4.58 7.74
N LEU A 114 -9.03 5.10 8.54
CA LEU A 114 -9.36 6.53 8.57
C LEU A 114 -8.15 7.41 8.95
N LEU A 115 -7.21 6.92 9.78
CA LEU A 115 -5.98 7.65 10.13
C LEU A 115 -5.09 7.99 8.92
N HIS A 116 -5.21 7.23 7.84
CA HIS A 116 -4.42 7.42 6.63
C HIS A 116 -5.19 8.14 5.52
N ALA A 117 -6.46 8.46 5.75
CA ALA A 117 -7.23 9.31 4.84
C ALA A 117 -6.75 10.77 4.92
N SER A 118 -7.12 11.58 3.92
CA SER A 118 -6.86 13.01 3.97
C SER A 118 -7.56 13.67 5.16
N HIS A 119 -7.05 14.82 5.59
CA HIS A 119 -7.62 15.54 6.74
C HIS A 119 -9.09 15.92 6.52
N GLU A 120 -9.49 16.19 5.27
CA GLU A 120 -10.88 16.43 4.89
C GLU A 120 -11.74 15.20 5.18
N LEU A 121 -11.30 14.01 4.75
CA LEU A 121 -12.04 12.76 4.96
C LEU A 121 -11.99 12.25 6.41
N GLN A 122 -10.94 12.55 7.16
CA GLN A 122 -10.87 12.23 8.60
C GLN A 122 -11.99 12.90 9.40
N GLY A 123 -12.40 14.11 9.01
CA GLY A 123 -13.50 14.85 9.63
C GLY A 123 -14.89 14.48 9.13
N GLU A 124 -15.00 13.62 8.10
CA GLU A 124 -16.30 13.28 7.52
C GLU A 124 -17.15 12.46 8.50
N ALA A 125 -18.32 13.02 8.84
CA ALA A 125 -19.20 12.43 9.85
C ALA A 125 -19.63 10.99 9.50
N MET A 126 -19.77 10.68 8.21
CA MET A 126 -20.11 9.33 7.77
C MET A 126 -18.97 8.34 8.01
N LEU A 127 -17.72 8.73 7.75
CA LEU A 127 -16.55 7.88 7.95
C LEU A 127 -16.21 7.72 9.43
N LEU A 128 -16.36 8.77 10.24
CA LEU A 128 -16.20 8.70 11.69
C LEU A 128 -17.20 7.73 12.34
N ARG A 129 -18.46 7.75 11.89
CA ARG A 129 -19.49 6.80 12.36
C ARG A 129 -19.17 5.37 11.97
N GLU A 130 -18.68 5.17 10.75
CA GLU A 130 -18.27 3.84 10.27
C GLU A 130 -17.05 3.32 11.04
N ALA A 131 -16.02 4.15 11.17
CA ALA A 131 -14.81 3.81 11.90
C ALA A 131 -15.10 3.47 13.36
N HIS A 132 -16.00 4.20 14.02
CA HIS A 132 -16.45 3.88 15.38
C HIS A 132 -17.23 2.56 15.47
N ARG A 133 -18.01 2.23 14.44
CA ARG A 133 -18.75 0.95 14.39
C ARG A 133 -17.80 -0.24 14.35
N GLN A 134 -16.73 -0.14 13.55
CA GLN A 134 -15.71 -1.18 13.48
C GLN A 134 -14.87 -1.20 14.77
N ASN A 135 -14.36 -0.02 15.17
CA ASN A 135 -13.42 0.11 16.28
C ASN A 135 -13.84 1.26 17.20
N ALA A 136 -14.47 0.92 18.32
CA ALA A 136 -15.08 1.89 19.24
C ALA A 136 -14.12 2.97 19.77
N SER A 137 -12.82 2.69 19.86
CA SER A 137 -11.81 3.59 20.43
C SER A 137 -11.30 4.67 19.47
N ILE A 138 -11.57 4.57 18.17
CA ILE A 138 -10.95 5.44 17.14
C ILE A 138 -11.20 6.94 17.33
N PRO A 139 -12.43 7.41 17.64
CA PRO A 139 -12.70 8.84 17.77
C PRO A 139 -11.79 9.53 18.80
N PHE A 140 -11.51 8.85 19.92
CA PHE A 140 -10.62 9.37 20.96
C PHE A 140 -9.17 9.53 20.47
N TYR A 141 -8.69 8.60 19.64
CA TYR A 141 -7.35 8.67 19.07
C TYR A 141 -7.22 9.74 17.98
N LEU A 142 -8.22 9.89 17.11
CA LEU A 142 -8.22 10.94 16.09
C LEU A 142 -8.22 12.33 16.72
N GLU A 143 -9.08 12.58 17.72
CA GLU A 143 -9.09 13.84 18.45
C GLU A 143 -7.75 14.14 19.14
N ALA A 144 -7.10 13.12 19.71
CA ALA A 144 -5.77 13.28 20.32
C ALA A 144 -4.69 13.64 19.29
N VAL A 145 -4.70 13.00 18.11
CA VAL A 145 -3.75 13.28 17.02
C VAL A 145 -3.97 14.67 16.43
N HIS A 146 -5.22 15.06 16.16
CA HIS A 146 -5.53 16.41 15.67
C HIS A 146 -5.18 17.50 16.69
N ARG A 147 -5.37 17.23 18.00
CA ARG A 147 -5.00 18.17 19.07
C ARG A 147 -3.48 18.26 19.28
N ALA A 148 -2.74 17.18 19.05
CA ALA A 148 -1.28 17.15 19.19
C ALA A 148 -0.56 17.95 18.08
N GLY A 149 -1.24 18.29 16.98
CA GLY A 149 -0.63 18.94 15.82
C GLY A 149 0.38 18.02 15.10
N PRO A 150 0.90 18.41 13.93
CA PRO A 150 1.97 17.66 13.29
C PRO A 150 3.19 17.67 14.21
N ALA A 151 3.69 16.49 14.56
CA ALA A 151 4.88 16.29 15.38
C ALA A 151 6.20 16.70 14.68
N GLU A 152 6.17 17.69 13.78
CA GLU A 152 7.35 18.21 13.06
C GLU A 152 8.07 19.34 13.82
N GLU A 153 7.57 19.81 14.98
CA GLU A 153 8.21 20.89 15.76
C GLU A 153 9.04 20.46 16.98
N ILE A 154 9.32 19.17 17.22
CA ILE A 154 10.10 18.72 18.41
C ILE A 154 11.53 18.22 18.06
N LEU A 155 12.06 18.51 16.88
CA LEU A 155 13.48 18.31 16.59
C LEU A 155 14.12 19.54 15.93
N LEU A 156 14.39 20.56 16.75
CA LEU A 156 15.52 21.50 16.59
C LEU A 156 16.06 21.89 17.97
#